data_AF-A0A965L9X3-F1
#
_entry.id   AF-A0A965L9X3-F1
#
_cell.length_a   1.000
_cell.length_b   1.000
_cell.length_c   1.000
_cell.angle_alpha   90.00
_cell.angle_beta   90.00
_cell.angle_gamma   90.00
#
_symmetry.space_group_name_H-M   'P 1'
#
loop_
_entity.id
_entity.type
_entity.pdbx_description
1 polymer ?
#
loop_
_entity_poly.entity_id
_entity_poly.type
_entity_poly.pdbx_seq_one_letter_code
_entity_poly.pdbx_strand_id
1 'polypeptide(L)'
;MLVATFYTPNADGATWGTNPYLAFDLVQNGAGSVNANIYGLWWDYGDHSIPLDPIDYDAERTVLDQYCRKLTFPATGLVGLARGNGGANTEIEVKFPTMMATPAFTGDSATYLQVNGTALNAISFDYISQQSARMIGTLSSGTLAGNAVGICNVTTGNTWSVLVDVGF
;
A
#
# COMPACT_ATOMS: atom_id res chain seq x y z
N MET A 1 -12.49 -20.22 16.72
CA MET A 1 -13.27 -19.00 16.39
C MET A 1 -12.31 -17.83 16.45
N LEU A 2 -11.98 -17.23 15.30
CA LEU A 2 -11.11 -16.06 15.23
C LEU A 2 -12.02 -14.85 15.12
N VAL A 3 -12.08 -14.04 16.19
CA VAL A 3 -12.88 -12.81 16.23
C VAL A 3 -11.92 -11.65 16.08
N ALA A 4 -12.01 -10.93 14.96
CA ALA A 4 -11.28 -9.70 14.74
C ALA A 4 -12.29 -8.56 14.63
N THR A 5 -12.19 -7.58 15.54
CA THR A 5 -12.98 -6.35 15.49
C THR A 5 -12.18 -5.33 14.70
N PHE A 6 -12.62 -5.02 13.49
CA PHE A 6 -12.04 -3.95 12.69
C PHE A 6 -12.87 -2.69 12.84
N TYR A 7 -12.22 -1.60 13.25
CA TYR A 7 -12.81 -0.27 13.23
C TYR A 7 -12.70 0.27 11.80
N THR A 8 -13.82 0.35 11.09
CA THR A 8 -13.95 1.19 9.89
C THR A 8 -13.78 2.65 10.33
N PRO A 9 -12.84 3.43 9.76
CA PRO A 9 -12.77 4.85 10.04
C PRO A 9 -14.10 5.51 9.69
N ASN A 10 -14.73 6.17 10.67
CA ASN A 10 -15.92 6.97 10.42
C ASN A 10 -15.48 8.31 9.82
N ALA A 11 -15.21 8.33 8.51
CA ALA A 11 -15.13 9.59 7.78
C ALA A 11 -16.58 10.05 7.51
N ASP A 12 -17.00 11.10 8.20
CA ASP A 12 -18.29 11.75 7.97
C ASP A 12 -18.46 12.06 6.47
N GLY A 13 -19.49 11.49 5.84
CA GLY A 13 -19.91 11.83 4.47
C GLY A 13 -19.52 10.87 3.35
N ALA A 14 -18.66 9.88 3.57
CA ALA A 14 -18.34 8.90 2.53
C ALA A 14 -19.44 7.82 2.43
N THR A 15 -20.13 7.77 1.29
CA THR A 15 -21.08 6.70 0.96
C THR A 15 -20.30 5.47 0.53
N TRP A 16 -19.90 4.64 1.50
CA TRP A 16 -19.11 3.42 1.32
C TRP A 16 -19.90 2.27 0.65
N GLY A 17 -20.50 2.53 -0.52
CA GLY A 17 -21.37 1.58 -1.21
C GLY A 17 -22.51 1.05 -0.33
N THR A 18 -23.27 0.08 -0.84
CA THR A 18 -24.42 -0.47 -0.11
C THR A 18 -24.14 -1.81 0.58
N ASN A 19 -22.92 -2.37 0.49
CA ASN A 19 -22.57 -3.66 1.11
C ASN A 19 -21.04 -3.85 1.23
N PRO A 20 -20.36 -3.21 2.19
CA PRO A 20 -18.99 -3.60 2.52
C PRO A 20 -19.00 -5.00 3.15
N TYR A 21 -18.25 -5.95 2.58
CA TYR A 21 -18.01 -7.26 3.19
C TYR A 21 -16.52 -7.57 3.23
N LEU A 22 -16.12 -8.36 4.22
CA LEU A 22 -14.77 -8.85 4.40
C LEU A 22 -14.83 -10.37 4.58
N ALA A 23 -14.10 -11.10 3.73
CA ALA A 23 -14.03 -12.56 3.78
C ALA A 23 -12.59 -13.00 4.10
N PHE A 24 -12.45 -13.94 5.04
CA PHE A 24 -11.18 -14.59 5.39
C PHE A 24 -11.33 -16.09 5.23
N ASP A 25 -10.76 -16.65 4.17
CA ASP A 25 -10.72 -18.09 3.95
C ASP A 25 -9.33 -18.63 4.32
N LEU A 26 -9.30 -19.50 5.34
CA LEU A 26 -8.09 -20.22 5.76
C LEU A 26 -8.32 -21.71 5.51
N VAL A 27 -7.71 -22.25 4.44
CA VAL A 27 -7.83 -23.66 4.05
C VAL A 27 -6.56 -24.41 4.45
N GLN A 28 -6.69 -25.47 5.25
CA GLN A 28 -5.59 -26.33 5.70
C GLN A 28 -5.83 -27.77 5.23
N ASN A 29 -4.83 -28.37 4.57
CA ASN A 29 -4.89 -29.72 4.01
C ASN A 29 -4.29 -30.78 4.96
N GLY A 30 -4.51 -30.65 6.27
CA GLY A 30 -4.14 -31.68 7.26
C GLY A 30 -2.65 -31.84 7.61
N ALA A 31 -1.71 -31.14 6.99
CA ALA A 31 -0.28 -31.21 7.33
C ALA A 31 0.16 -30.04 8.24
N GLY A 32 0.24 -30.30 9.55
CA GLY A 32 0.92 -29.44 10.52
C GLY A 32 0.15 -28.23 11.07
N SER A 33 0.79 -27.54 12.02
CA SER A 33 0.32 -26.29 12.62
C SER A 33 0.60 -25.10 11.69
N VAL A 34 -0.44 -24.37 11.29
CA VAL A 34 -0.32 -23.14 10.51
C VAL A 34 -0.39 -21.94 11.46
N ASN A 35 0.72 -21.21 11.58
CA ASN A 35 0.71 -19.88 12.20
C ASN A 35 0.27 -18.87 11.14
N ALA A 36 -0.98 -18.43 11.20
CA ALA A 36 -1.50 -17.36 10.34
C ALA A 36 -1.54 -16.05 11.14
N ASN A 37 -0.74 -15.08 10.73
CA ASN A 37 -0.85 -13.70 11.21
C ASN A 37 -1.65 -12.89 10.18
N ILE A 38 -2.79 -12.37 10.60
CA ILE A 38 -3.66 -11.53 9.76
C ILE A 38 -3.44 -10.08 10.17
N TYR A 39 -3.06 -9.24 9.20
CA TYR A 39 -2.93 -7.80 9.38
C TYR A 39 -4.04 -7.12 8.57
N GLY A 40 -4.88 -6.33 9.23
CA GLY A 40 -5.81 -5.45 8.52
C GLY A 40 -5.21 -4.07 8.38
N LEU A 41 -5.16 -3.59 7.14
CA LEU A 41 -4.79 -2.22 6.80
C LEU A 41 -5.99 -1.58 6.14
N TRP A 42 -6.34 -0.39 6.58
CA TRP A 42 -7.30 0.45 5.87
C TRP A 42 -6.55 1.26 4.83
N TRP A 43 -6.95 1.11 3.58
CA TRP A 43 -6.46 1.92 2.48
C TRP A 43 -7.63 2.71 1.93
N ASP A 44 -7.59 4.02 2.07
CA ASP A 44 -8.51 4.90 1.38
C ASP A 44 -7.89 5.26 0.03
N TYR A 45 -8.42 4.69 -1.06
CA TYR A 45 -8.04 5.06 -2.41
C TYR A 45 -8.88 6.24 -2.94
N GLY A 46 -9.78 6.80 -2.13
CA GLY A 46 -10.83 7.72 -2.52
C GLY A 46 -10.42 9.17 -2.74
N ASP A 47 -9.59 9.79 -1.91
CA ASP A 47 -9.55 11.27 -1.87
C ASP A 47 -8.22 11.93 -2.31
N HIS A 48 -7.29 11.18 -2.90
CA HIS A 48 -5.97 11.70 -3.31
C HIS A 48 -5.79 11.73 -4.83
N SER A 49 -6.84 12.09 -5.57
CA SER A 49 -6.76 12.33 -7.01
C SER A 49 -5.85 13.54 -7.30
N ILE A 50 -5.13 13.49 -8.42
CA ILE A 50 -4.39 14.66 -8.92
C ILE A 50 -5.44 15.75 -9.22
N PRO A 51 -5.34 16.96 -8.63
CA PRO A 51 -6.27 18.05 -8.97
C PRO A 51 -5.95 18.50 -10.39
N LEU A 52 -6.63 17.91 -11.38
CA LEU A 52 -6.47 18.29 -12.79
C LEU A 52 -7.58 19.22 -13.27
N ASP A 53 -8.78 19.20 -12.66
CA ASP A 53 -9.81 20.22 -12.89
C ASP A 53 -10.92 20.11 -11.81
N PRO A 54 -11.48 21.21 -11.26
CA PRO A 54 -12.61 21.17 -10.31
C PRO A 54 -13.95 20.65 -10.89
N ILE A 55 -13.98 20.23 -12.16
CA ILE A 55 -15.21 19.90 -12.91
C ILE A 55 -15.24 18.43 -13.40
N ASP A 56 -14.16 17.67 -13.26
CA ASP A 56 -14.11 16.29 -13.76
C ASP A 56 -14.99 15.35 -12.91
N TYR A 57 -16.13 14.99 -13.47
CA TYR A 57 -17.11 14.07 -12.88
C TYR A 57 -16.52 12.66 -12.64
N ASP A 58 -16.89 12.07 -11.49
CA ASP A 58 -16.28 10.88 -10.87
C ASP A 58 -16.19 9.61 -11.74
N ALA A 59 -17.07 9.43 -12.73
CA ALA A 59 -17.14 8.19 -13.52
C ALA A 59 -16.03 8.08 -14.58
N GLU A 60 -15.77 9.17 -15.33
CA GLU A 60 -14.67 9.19 -16.32
C GLU A 60 -13.31 9.17 -15.62
N ARG A 61 -13.23 9.81 -14.44
CA ARG A 61 -12.00 9.82 -13.64
C ARG A 61 -11.61 8.43 -13.13
N THR A 62 -12.58 7.65 -12.68
CA THR A 62 -12.35 6.27 -12.24
C THR A 62 -11.80 5.40 -13.36
N VAL A 63 -12.12 5.69 -14.63
CA VAL A 63 -11.57 5.01 -15.81
C VAL A 63 -10.15 5.50 -16.11
N LEU A 64 -9.90 6.82 -16.04
CA LEU A 64 -8.57 7.41 -16.28
C LEU A 64 -7.52 6.94 -15.27
N ASP A 65 -7.90 6.80 -14.01
CA ASP A 65 -7.03 6.30 -12.93
C ASP A 65 -6.55 4.85 -13.15
N GLN A 66 -7.23 4.08 -14.01
CA GLN A 66 -6.80 2.72 -14.38
C GLN A 66 -5.68 2.72 -15.43
N TYR A 67 -5.37 3.89 -16.02
CA TYR A 67 -4.29 4.06 -16.98
C TYR A 67 -3.08 4.73 -16.34
N CYS A 68 -3.29 5.78 -15.54
CA CYS A 68 -2.20 6.47 -14.87
C CYS A 68 -2.66 7.05 -13.52
N ARG A 69 -1.88 6.79 -12.46
CA ARG A 69 -2.17 7.25 -11.11
C ARG A 69 -0.91 7.65 -10.36
N LYS A 70 -0.91 8.87 -9.83
CA LYS A 70 0.10 9.33 -8.86
C LYS A 70 -0.44 9.12 -7.45
N LEU A 71 0.17 8.21 -6.70
CA LEU A 71 -0.11 8.05 -5.29
C LEU A 71 0.75 9.06 -4.53
N THR A 72 0.12 9.92 -3.73
CA THR A 72 0.82 10.92 -2.91
C THR A 72 0.49 10.68 -1.45
N PHE A 73 1.50 10.30 -0.68
CA PHE A 73 1.39 10.00 0.74
C PHE A 73 1.86 11.22 1.54
N PRO A 74 1.01 11.81 2.39
CA PRO A 74 1.39 12.93 3.23
C PRO A 74 2.33 12.49 4.36
N ALA A 75 2.86 13.43 5.12
CA ALA A 75 3.65 13.15 6.31
C ALA A 75 2.91 12.20 7.25
N THR A 76 3.60 11.19 7.78
CA THR A 76 3.05 10.08 8.58
C THR A 76 2.05 9.17 7.87
N GLY A 77 1.74 9.43 6.60
CA GLY A 77 0.86 8.62 5.78
C GLY A 77 1.39 7.20 5.58
N LEU A 78 0.49 6.22 5.69
CA LEU A 78 0.80 4.80 5.55
C LEU A 78 1.09 4.47 4.08
N VAL A 79 2.27 3.90 3.82
CA VAL A 79 2.72 3.49 2.47
C VAL A 79 2.60 1.98 2.26
N GLY A 80 2.81 1.18 3.32
CA GLY A 80 2.56 -0.26 3.28
C GLY A 80 2.94 -0.98 4.56
N LEU A 81 2.85 -2.30 4.54
CA LEU A 81 3.51 -3.15 5.53
C LEU A 81 4.82 -3.69 4.96
N ALA A 82 5.88 -3.48 5.71
CA ALA A 82 7.20 -4.04 5.46
C ALA A 82 7.28 -5.45 6.01
N ARG A 83 7.72 -6.41 5.20
CA ARG A 83 8.03 -7.78 5.61
C ARG A 83 9.53 -7.94 5.74
N GLY A 84 9.98 -8.40 6.90
CA GLY A 84 11.38 -8.66 7.18
C GLY A 84 11.86 -9.97 6.56
N ASN A 85 13.02 -9.93 5.93
CA ASN A 85 13.73 -11.11 5.43
C ASN A 85 14.90 -11.53 6.33
N GLY A 86 15.06 -10.88 7.50
CA GLY A 86 16.19 -11.10 8.41
C GLY A 86 17.42 -10.25 8.09
N GLY A 87 17.34 -9.34 7.13
CA GLY A 87 18.38 -8.39 6.76
C GLY A 87 17.92 -6.93 6.80
N ALA A 88 18.77 -6.04 6.27
CA ALA A 88 18.46 -4.61 6.15
C ALA A 88 17.46 -4.33 5.03
N ASN A 89 17.34 -5.24 4.06
CA ASN A 89 16.37 -5.12 2.97
C ASN A 89 15.00 -5.60 3.44
N THR A 90 13.95 -4.90 3.05
CA THR A 90 12.58 -5.26 3.37
C THR A 90 11.69 -5.05 2.15
N GLU A 91 10.69 -5.91 2.06
CA GLU A 91 9.69 -5.86 1.00
C GLU A 91 8.45 -5.16 1.52
N ILE A 92 7.97 -4.14 0.82
CA ILE A 92 6.75 -3.41 1.16
C ILE A 92 5.77 -3.62 0.02
N GLU A 93 4.56 -4.09 0.32
CA GLU A 93 3.50 -4.10 -0.67
C GLU A 93 2.84 -2.72 -0.75
N VAL A 94 2.89 -2.12 -1.93
CA VAL A 94 2.23 -0.86 -2.27
C VAL A 94 0.97 -1.20 -3.07
N LYS A 95 -0.18 -0.71 -2.62
CA LYS A 95 -1.47 -0.97 -3.25
C LYS A 95 -2.01 0.24 -4.01
N PHE A 96 -2.80 -0.02 -5.04
CA PHE A 96 -3.49 0.97 -5.88
C PHE A 96 -4.75 0.34 -6.50
N PRO A 97 -5.66 1.14 -7.09
CA PRO A 97 -6.79 0.62 -7.85
C PRO A 97 -6.36 -0.32 -8.98
N THR A 98 -7.29 -1.10 -9.52
CA THR A 98 -7.00 -1.98 -10.66
C THR A 98 -6.59 -1.16 -11.88
N MET A 99 -5.39 -1.42 -12.39
CA MET A 99 -4.89 -0.89 -13.65
C MET A 99 -5.38 -1.76 -14.83
N MET A 100 -5.63 -1.14 -15.97
CA MET A 100 -6.15 -1.83 -17.18
C MET A 100 -5.15 -2.82 -17.78
N ALA A 101 -3.86 -2.63 -17.53
CA ALA A 101 -2.77 -3.48 -18.02
C ALA A 101 -1.68 -3.61 -16.95
N THR A 102 -0.54 -4.21 -17.29
CA THR A 102 0.62 -4.29 -16.39
C THR A 102 1.21 -2.89 -16.22
N PRO A 103 1.17 -2.29 -15.02
CA PRO A 103 1.74 -0.98 -14.81
C PRO A 103 3.27 -1.02 -14.72
N ALA A 104 3.90 0.03 -15.23
CA ALA A 104 5.23 0.47 -14.89
C ALA A 104 5.19 1.37 -13.65
N PHE A 105 6.28 1.36 -12.89
CA PHE A 105 6.40 2.08 -11.64
C PHE A 105 7.56 3.05 -11.70
N THR A 106 7.28 4.31 -11.41
CA THR A 106 8.32 5.32 -11.21
C THR A 106 8.11 5.94 -9.84
N GLY A 107 8.95 5.53 -8.89
CA GLY A 107 8.93 6.05 -7.52
C GLY A 107 10.09 7.02 -7.29
N ASP A 108 9.88 7.98 -6.40
CA ASP A 108 10.98 8.78 -5.87
C ASP A 108 11.86 7.87 -5.00
N SER A 109 13.17 7.81 -5.27
CA SER A 109 14.15 7.00 -4.53
C SER A 109 14.48 7.59 -3.14
N ALA A 110 13.58 8.41 -2.61
CA ALA A 110 13.85 9.33 -1.51
C ALA A 110 13.92 8.64 -0.13
N THR A 111 14.75 9.23 0.73
CA THR A 111 14.97 8.88 2.16
C THR A 111 13.78 9.24 3.06
N TYR A 112 12.63 9.64 2.48
CA TYR A 112 11.48 10.14 3.21
C TYR A 112 10.59 9.04 3.75
N LEU A 113 10.95 7.78 3.57
CA LEU A 113 10.23 6.64 4.11
C LEU A 113 10.90 6.15 5.39
N GLN A 114 10.12 5.49 6.24
CA GLN A 114 10.63 4.80 7.41
C GLN A 114 9.82 3.53 7.68
N VAL A 115 10.45 2.55 8.31
CA VAL A 115 9.81 1.36 8.86
C VAL A 115 10.00 1.35 10.36
N ASN A 116 8.90 1.38 11.12
CA ASN A 116 8.93 1.42 12.59
C ASN A 116 9.88 2.52 13.15
N GLY A 117 9.92 3.68 12.49
CA GLY A 117 10.79 4.81 12.88
C GLY A 117 12.24 4.73 12.38
N THR A 118 12.63 3.66 11.69
CA THR A 118 13.94 3.54 11.04
C THR A 118 13.85 4.00 9.60
N ALA A 119 14.68 4.97 9.19
CA ALA A 119 14.64 5.49 7.82
C ALA A 119 14.88 4.37 6.79
N LEU A 120 14.18 4.47 5.66
CA LEU A 120 14.15 3.49 4.58
C LEU A 120 14.42 4.21 3.25
N ASN A 121 15.29 3.65 2.44
CA ASN A 121 15.49 4.07 1.05
C ASN A 121 14.78 3.09 0.12
N ALA A 122 13.86 3.58 -0.73
CA ALA A 122 13.27 2.78 -1.79
C ALA A 122 14.31 2.53 -2.90
N ILE A 123 14.45 1.28 -3.34
CA ILE A 123 15.45 0.86 -4.33
C ILE A 123 14.79 0.51 -5.65
N SER A 124 13.79 -0.35 -5.61
CA SER A 124 13.13 -0.87 -6.80
C SER A 124 11.67 -1.18 -6.53
N PHE A 125 10.92 -1.29 -7.62
CA PHE A 125 9.52 -1.65 -7.64
C PHE A 125 9.34 -2.83 -8.60
N ASP A 126 8.80 -3.93 -8.11
CA ASP A 126 8.45 -5.10 -8.91
C ASP A 126 6.94 -5.21 -9.04
N TYR A 127 6.48 -5.68 -10.19
CA TYR A 127 5.07 -6.01 -10.40
C TYR A 127 4.65 -7.23 -9.55
N ILE A 128 3.50 -7.12 -8.86
CA ILE A 128 2.81 -8.27 -8.26
C ILE A 128 1.52 -8.56 -9.03
N SER A 129 0.69 -7.53 -9.21
CA SER A 129 -0.61 -7.62 -9.86
C SER A 129 -1.04 -6.27 -10.44
N GLN A 130 -2.16 -6.22 -11.15
CA GLN A 130 -2.76 -4.97 -11.62
C GLN A 130 -3.24 -4.05 -10.48
N GLN A 131 -3.18 -4.47 -9.22
CA GLN A 131 -3.58 -3.68 -8.04
C GLN A 131 -2.45 -3.51 -7.02
N SER A 132 -1.28 -4.11 -7.26
CA SER A 132 -0.20 -4.07 -6.30
C SER A 132 1.19 -4.23 -6.90
N ALA A 133 2.14 -3.62 -6.21
CA ALA A 133 3.56 -3.71 -6.49
C ALA A 133 4.31 -4.07 -5.22
N ARG A 134 5.48 -4.67 -5.39
CA ARG A 134 6.46 -4.86 -4.33
C ARG A 134 7.49 -3.75 -4.43
N MET A 135 7.55 -2.86 -3.45
CA MET A 135 8.68 -1.98 -3.25
C MET A 135 9.75 -2.71 -2.43
N ILE A 136 10.97 -2.79 -2.95
CA ILE A 136 12.14 -3.22 -2.17
C ILE A 136 12.79 -1.96 -1.62
N GLY A 137 12.97 -1.91 -0.31
CA GLY A 137 13.73 -0.84 0.34
C GLY A 137 14.81 -1.38 1.25
N THR A 138 15.78 -0.53 1.57
CA THR A 138 16.85 -0.83 2.53
C THR A 138 16.77 0.13 3.71
N LEU A 139 16.75 -0.44 4.91
CA LEU A 139 16.82 0.32 6.15
C LEU A 139 18.19 0.98 6.27
N SER A 140 18.22 2.24 6.69
CA SER A 140 19.46 3.00 6.88
C SER A 140 20.34 2.41 7.99
N SER A 141 19.74 1.67 8.92
CA SER A 141 20.42 0.96 9.99
C SER A 141 19.58 -0.22 10.48
N GLY A 142 20.24 -1.22 11.08
CA GLY A 142 19.57 -2.38 11.65
C GLY A 142 18.98 -3.34 10.61
N THR A 143 18.08 -4.19 11.08
CA THR A 143 17.43 -5.25 10.29
C THR A 143 16.00 -5.44 10.73
N LEU A 144 15.10 -5.77 9.80
CA LEU A 144 13.80 -6.31 10.15
C LEU A 144 13.89 -7.84 10.19
N ALA A 145 13.70 -8.43 11.37
CA ALA A 145 13.83 -9.87 11.58
C ALA A 145 12.96 -10.67 10.61
N GLY A 146 13.39 -11.88 10.26
CA GLY A 146 12.65 -12.74 9.33
C GLY A 146 11.21 -12.96 9.81
N ASN A 147 10.24 -12.75 8.90
CA ASN A 147 8.80 -12.81 9.17
C ASN A 147 8.25 -11.74 10.13
N ALA A 148 9.08 -10.82 10.62
CA ALA A 148 8.58 -9.65 11.33
C ALA A 148 7.89 -8.71 10.36
N VAL A 149 6.89 -7.98 10.87
CA VAL A 149 6.14 -6.99 10.11
C VAL A 149 6.39 -5.62 10.72
N GLY A 150 6.67 -4.65 9.86
CA GLY A 150 6.83 -3.25 10.22
C GLY A 150 5.88 -2.35 9.46
N ILE A 151 5.54 -1.21 10.05
CA ILE A 151 4.71 -0.20 9.40
C ILE A 151 5.65 0.68 8.57
N CYS A 152 5.43 0.72 7.25
CA CYS A 152 6.11 1.65 6.35
C CYS A 152 5.26 2.91 6.19
N ASN A 153 5.79 4.07 6.60
CA ASN A 153 5.12 5.35 6.45
C ASN A 153 6.08 6.46 6.03
N VAL A 154 5.52 7.60 5.64
CA VAL A 154 6.32 8.80 5.30
C VAL A 154 6.80 9.46 6.59
N THR A 155 8.08 9.83 6.62
CA THR A 155 8.72 10.61 7.68
C THR A 155 8.01 11.95 7.91
N THR A 156 8.05 12.44 9.13
CA THR A 156 7.40 13.70 9.52
C THR A 156 7.94 14.87 8.70
N GLY A 157 7.03 15.74 8.23
CA GLY A 157 7.37 16.95 7.48
C GLY A 157 7.68 16.73 6.00
N ASN A 158 7.65 15.49 5.51
CA ASN A 158 7.88 15.16 4.11
C ASN A 158 6.62 14.64 3.43
N THR A 159 6.63 14.63 2.11
CA THR A 159 5.63 13.98 1.26
C THR A 159 6.36 13.01 0.35
N TRP A 160 5.77 11.85 0.09
CA TRP A 160 6.34 10.89 -0.84
C TRP A 160 5.33 10.55 -1.93
N SER A 161 5.81 10.35 -3.16
CA SER A 161 4.95 10.01 -4.29
C SER A 161 5.52 8.88 -5.12
N VAL A 162 4.61 8.07 -5.66
CA VAL A 162 4.92 7.06 -6.68
C VAL A 162 3.93 7.20 -7.82
N LEU A 163 4.44 7.14 -9.04
CA LEU A 163 3.65 7.10 -10.26
C LEU A 163 3.48 5.64 -10.70
N VAL A 164 2.23 5.28 -10.97
CA VAL A 164 1.82 3.99 -11.53
C VAL A 164 1.21 4.29 -12.89
N ASP A 165 1.80 3.78 -13.97
CA ASP A 165 1.41 4.11 -15.35
C ASP A 165 1.46 2.87 -16.22
N VAL A 166 0.46 2.64 -17.08
CA VAL A 166 0.48 1.50 -18.02
C VAL A 166 1.14 1.81 -19.37
N GLY A 167 1.60 3.06 -19.58
CA GLY A 167 2.44 3.47 -20.71
C GLY A 167 1.70 3.44 -22.06
N PHE A 168 1.10 4.58 -22.42
CA PHE A 168 0.60 4.83 -23.79
C PHE A 168 1.51 5.79 -24.55
#